data_AF-A0A7C4P5G2-F1
#
_entry.id   AF-A0A7C4P5G2-F1
#
_cell.length_a   1.000
_cell.length_b   1.000
_cell.length_c   1.000
_cell.angle_alpha   90.00
_cell.angle_beta   90.00
_cell.angle_gamma   90.00
#
_symmetry.space_group_name_H-M   'P 1'
#
loop_
_entity.id
_entity.type
_entity.pdbx_description
1 polymer ?
#
loop_
_entity_poly.entity_id
_entity_poly.type
_entity_poly.pdbx_seq_one_letter_code
_entity_poly.pdbx_strand_id
1 'polypeptide(L)' 'MLFLARPIVKDSPLPWQKAQSSLTPQRVRQSMWTIFLQIGTPAQPPKLRGKSPGWPKGKRRAPKERHKVVKKGVSAAQTA' A
#
# COMPACT_ATOMS: atom_id res chain seq x y z
N MET A 1 -0.25 14.08 -18.97
CA MET A 1 1.21 13.80 -19.01
C MET A 1 1.64 12.90 -20.17
N LEU A 2 1.02 11.73 -20.43
CA LEU A 2 1.47 10.82 -21.49
C LEU A 2 1.66 11.50 -22.87
N PHE A 3 0.72 12.32 -23.30
CA PHE A 3 0.83 13.03 -24.58
C PHE A 3 1.98 14.06 -24.61
N LEU A 4 2.21 14.75 -23.49
CA LEU A 4 3.31 15.72 -23.35
C LEU A 4 4.69 15.04 -23.32
N ALA A 5 4.75 13.82 -22.81
CA ALA A 5 5.99 13.06 -22.72
C ALA A 5 6.38 12.38 -24.05
N ARG A 6 5.43 12.20 -24.98
CA ARG A 6 5.64 11.53 -26.27
C ARG A 6 6.89 12.00 -27.06
N PRO A 7 7.21 13.31 -27.18
CA PRO A 7 8.41 13.76 -27.88
C PRO A 7 9.71 13.58 -27.08
N ILE A 8 9.63 13.33 -25.78
CA ILE A 8 10.80 13.28 -24.87
C ILE A 8 11.21 11.82 -24.61
N VAL A 9 10.22 10.93 -24.55
CA VAL A 9 10.40 9.54 -24.18
C VAL A 9 11.06 8.74 -25.31
N LYS A 10 12.11 8.00 -24.98
CA LYS A 10 12.69 6.98 -25.87
C LYS A 10 11.89 5.68 -25.79
N ASP A 11 11.78 4.96 -26.91
CA ASP A 11 11.11 3.65 -26.91
C ASP A 11 11.91 2.63 -26.07
N SER A 12 11.20 1.79 -25.33
CA SER A 12 11.78 0.72 -24.51
C SER A 12 10.93 -0.54 -24.63
N PRO A 13 10.93 -1.19 -25.82
CA PRO A 13 10.09 -2.36 -26.07
C PRO A 13 10.57 -3.58 -25.27
N LEU A 14 9.63 -4.48 -24.95
CA LEU A 14 9.94 -5.80 -24.41
C LEU A 14 10.53 -6.69 -25.53
N PRO A 15 11.22 -7.79 -25.19
CA PRO A 15 11.91 -8.62 -26.19
C PRO A 15 11.04 -9.11 -27.35
N TRP A 16 9.74 -9.31 -27.14
CA TRP A 16 8.78 -9.76 -28.15
C TRP A 16 8.05 -8.62 -28.87
N GLN A 17 8.36 -7.36 -28.55
CA GLN A 17 7.67 -6.19 -29.05
C GLN A 17 8.50 -5.51 -30.15
N LYS A 18 7.84 -5.18 -31.27
CA LYS A 18 8.48 -4.39 -32.33
C LYS A 18 8.75 -2.96 -31.85
N ALA A 19 9.93 -2.44 -32.18
CA ALA A 19 10.29 -1.05 -31.97
C ALA A 19 9.38 -0.12 -32.78
N GLN A 20 9.05 1.04 -32.23
CA GLN A 20 8.18 2.04 -32.86
C GLN A 20 8.84 3.41 -32.86
N SER A 21 8.82 4.09 -34.01
CA SER A 21 9.25 5.49 -34.12
C SER A 21 8.17 6.45 -33.63
N SER A 22 6.90 6.17 -33.98
CA SER A 22 5.74 6.92 -33.51
C SER A 22 5.08 6.19 -32.34
N LEU A 23 5.40 6.62 -31.12
CA LEU A 23 4.94 5.95 -29.92
C LEU A 23 3.44 6.12 -29.70
N THR A 24 2.73 5.02 -29.49
CA THR A 24 1.34 5.05 -28.98
C THR A 24 1.31 5.46 -27.51
N PRO A 25 0.17 5.95 -26.97
CA PRO A 25 0.08 6.28 -25.55
C PRO A 25 0.46 5.12 -24.61
N GLN A 26 0.18 3.88 -25.02
CA GLN A 26 0.61 2.68 -24.29
C GLN A 26 2.13 2.52 -24.28
N ARG A 27 2.81 2.78 -25.41
CA ARG A 27 4.27 2.75 -25.49
C ARG A 27 4.90 3.83 -24.62
N VAL A 28 4.39 5.05 -24.69
CA VAL A 28 4.88 6.16 -23.86
C VAL A 28 4.74 5.83 -22.37
N ARG A 29 3.64 5.18 -21.95
CA ARG A 29 3.47 4.74 -20.57
C ARG A 29 4.52 3.71 -20.15
N GLN A 30 4.82 2.75 -21.03
CA GLN A 30 5.79 1.69 -20.76
C GLN A 30 7.20 2.26 -20.50
N SER A 31 7.62 3.27 -21.25
CA SER A 31 8.92 3.90 -21.09
C SER A 31 8.94 5.10 -20.13
N MET A 32 7.80 5.53 -19.59
CA MET A 32 7.70 6.67 -18.66
C MET A 32 8.58 6.52 -17.42
N TRP A 33 8.83 5.29 -16.96
CA TRP A 33 9.71 5.03 -15.82
C TRP A 33 11.11 5.62 -15.99
N THR A 34 11.62 5.67 -17.23
CA THR A 34 12.93 6.26 -17.53
C THR A 34 12.99 7.75 -17.24
N ILE A 35 11.88 8.48 -17.42
CA ILE A 35 11.76 9.90 -17.06
C ILE A 35 11.70 10.05 -15.54
N PHE A 36 10.90 9.22 -14.86
CA PHE A 36 10.76 9.33 -13.41
C PHE A 36 12.07 9.04 -12.67
N LEU A 37 12.94 8.17 -13.19
CA LEU A 37 14.27 7.97 -12.61
C LEU A 37 15.17 9.21 -12.68
N GLN A 38 14.93 10.10 -13.63
CA GLN A 38 15.67 11.36 -13.77
C GLN A 38 15.12 12.47 -12.86
N ILE A 39 13.86 12.34 -12.45
CA ILE A 39 13.18 13.33 -11.61
C ILE A 39 13.17 12.81 -10.17
N GLY A 40 13.90 13.49 -9.29
CA GLY A 40 13.86 13.18 -7.85
C GLY A 40 12.45 13.30 -7.27
N THR A 41 12.22 12.69 -6.12
CA THR A 41 10.94 12.87 -5.42
C THR A 41 10.91 14.22 -4.70
N PRO A 42 9.87 15.05 -4.89
CA PRO A 42 9.68 16.24 -4.05
C PRO A 42 9.21 15.88 -2.63
N ALA A 43 8.91 14.61 -2.38
CA ALA A 43 8.43 14.16 -1.09
C ALA A 43 9.52 14.27 -0.02
N GLN A 44 9.17 14.88 1.10
CA GLN A 44 10.00 14.86 2.30
C GLN A 44 10.12 13.42 2.83
N PRO A 45 11.24 13.07 3.49
CA PRO A 45 11.40 11.77 4.12
C PRO A 45 10.28 11.54 5.15
N PRO A 46 9.85 10.27 5.35
CA PRO A 46 8.85 9.96 6.35
C PRO A 46 9.35 10.32 7.75
N LYS A 47 8.45 10.73 8.64
CA LYS A 47 8.79 10.96 10.05
C LYS A 47 9.25 9.65 10.68
N LEU A 48 10.38 9.68 11.37
CA LEU A 48 10.87 8.54 12.15
C LEU A 48 9.89 8.27 13.30
N ARG A 49 9.27 7.09 13.30
CA ARG A 49 8.35 6.68 14.38
C ARG A 49 9.09 6.42 15.70
N GLY A 50 10.38 6.09 15.63
CA GLY A 50 11.14 5.54 16.77
C GLY A 50 10.66 4.15 17.19
N LYS A 51 11.42 3.49 18.06
CA LYS A 51 10.95 2.29 18.78
C LYS A 51 10.14 2.75 19.99
N SER A 52 8.95 2.18 20.17
CA SER A 52 8.21 2.39 21.43
C SER A 52 9.04 1.82 22.59
N PRO A 53 9.09 2.48 23.76
CA PRO A 53 9.83 1.98 24.93
C PRO A 53 9.33 0.61 25.45
N GLY A 54 8.20 0.13 24.92
CA GLY A 54 7.61 -1.14 25.33
C GLY A 54 7.02 -1.04 26.73
N TRP A 55 6.88 -2.19 27.38
CA TRP A 55 6.35 -2.26 28.74
C TRP A 55 7.47 -2.03 29.76
N PRO A 56 7.27 -1.21 30.81
CA PRO A 56 8.31 -0.96 31.81
C PRO A 56 8.79 -2.24 32.50
N LYS A 57 10.11 -2.37 32.67
CA LYS A 57 10.70 -3.46 33.46
C LYS A 57 10.21 -3.39 34.91
N GLY A 58 9.95 -4.54 35.54
CA GLY A 58 9.44 -4.63 36.91
C GLY A 58 7.94 -4.36 37.08
N LYS A 59 7.24 -3.86 36.05
CA LYS A 59 5.78 -3.68 36.10
C LYS A 59 5.08 -4.96 35.68
N ARG A 60 4.17 -5.50 36.50
CA ARG A 60 3.31 -6.63 36.11
C ARG A 60 2.21 -6.16 35.16
N ARG A 61 1.94 -6.91 34.08
CA ARG A 61 0.78 -6.66 33.22
C ARG A 61 -0.50 -7.13 33.92
N ALA A 62 -1.53 -6.28 33.92
CA ALA A 62 -2.87 -6.70 34.31
C ALA A 62 -3.48 -7.54 33.18
N PRO A 63 -4.04 -8.73 33.46
CA PRO A 63 -4.87 -9.44 32.50
C PRO A 63 -6.03 -8.56 32.05
N LYS A 64 -6.41 -8.64 30.77
CA LYS A 64 -7.63 -7.98 30.29
C LYS A 64 -8.84 -8.60 31.00
N GLU A 65 -9.81 -7.78 31.39
CA GLU A 65 -11.08 -8.23 31.96
C GLU A 65 -11.77 -9.21 31.00
N ARG A 66 -12.21 -10.35 31.52
CA ARG A 66 -12.93 -11.38 30.76
C ARG A 66 -14.39 -11.32 31.15
N HIS A 67 -15.24 -10.89 30.22
CA HIS A 67 -16.69 -10.97 30.39
C HIS A 67 -17.18 -12.39 30.09
N LYS A 68 -18.21 -12.85 30.81
CA LYS A 68 -18.85 -14.16 30.55
C LYS A 68 -19.55 -14.14 29.19
N VAL A 69 -19.51 -15.28 28.49
CA VAL A 69 -20.30 -15.47 27.25
C VAL A 69 -21.78 -15.54 27.62
N VAL A 70 -22.58 -14.62 27.10
CA VAL A 70 -24.04 -14.67 27.20
C VAL A 70 -24.53 -15.76 26.26
N LYS A 71 -24.92 -16.92 26.81
CA LYS A 71 -25.58 -17.98 26.05
C LYS A 71 -27.08 -17.69 25.99
N LYS A 72 -27.63 -17.54 24.79
CA LYS A 72 -29.10 -17.46 24.60
C LYS A 72 -29.67 -18.86 24.83
N GLY A 73 -30.42 -19.05 25.91
CA GLY A 73 -31.19 -20.29 26.15
C GLY A 73 -32.51 -20.26 25.41
N VAL A 74 -32.99 -21.43 24.98
CA VAL A 74 -34.37 -21.63 24.54
C VAL A 74 -35.26 -21.34 25.76
N SER A 75 -36.29 -20.49 25.58
CA SER A 75 -37.22 -20.11 26.65
C SER A 75 -37.76 -21.35 27.35
N ALA A 76 -37.67 -21.39 28.69
CA ALA A 76 -38.39 -22.40 29.46
C ALA A 76 -39.88 -22.31 29.11
N ALA A 77 -40.47 -23.43 28.68
CA ALA A 77 -41.90 -23.51 28.44
C ALA A 77 -42.65 -23.16 29.73
N GLN A 78 -43.53 -22.16 29.66
CA GLN A 78 -44.45 -21.85 30.75
C GLN A 78 -45.35 -23.07 30.98
N THR A 79 -45.34 -23.58 32.20
CA THR A 79 -46.29 -24.61 32.65
C THR A 79 -47.68 -24.00 32.80
N ALA A 80 -48.69 -24.76 32.34
CA ALA A 80 -50.10 -24.40 32.26
C ALA A 80 -50.77 -24.22 33.63
#